data_AF-A0A366KAS6-F1
#
_entry.id   AF-A0A366KAS6-F1
#
_cell.length_a   1.000
_cell.length_b   1.000
_cell.length_c   1.000
_cell.angle_alpha   90.00
_cell.angle_beta   90.00
_cell.angle_gamma   90.00
#
_symmetry.space_group_name_H-M   'P 1'
#
loop_
_entity.id
_entity.type
_entity.pdbx_description
1 polymer ?
#
loop_
_entity_poly.entity_id
_entity_poly.type
_entity_poly.pdbx_seq_one_letter_code
_entity_poly.pdbx_strand_id
1 'polypeptide(L)'
;MNTLLASSSGLNGLTIQDYIKPQQSDPTSPYSTAEQSLTDQAKQILASPPTSSAQAAASRSSLASAYRSWEKAMWEAAGDTLAGQISQTEDSYRPVRRWLKDERSKPASCSEWMGYTLEPTRKAGGKERFSRLVRRIEQYDSLRQRCAADITPQQAARAPQPGGRTQGQRNDQ
;
A
#
# COMPACT_ATOMS: atom_id res chain seq x y z
N MET A 1 1.67 17.70 11.00
CA MET A 1 2.17 17.26 9.67
C MET A 1 1.16 16.29 9.08
N ASN A 2 0.25 16.79 8.23
CA ASN A 2 -0.75 15.99 7.52
C ASN A 2 -0.33 15.93 6.05
N THR A 3 0.34 14.85 5.66
CA THR A 3 0.66 14.55 4.25
C THR A 3 0.06 13.19 3.91
N LEU A 4 -1.24 13.07 4.08
CA LEU A 4 -2.01 11.93 3.61
C LEU A 4 -3.05 12.49 2.66
N LEU A 5 -2.89 12.16 1.38
CA LEU A 5 -3.85 12.35 0.26
C LEU A 5 -3.82 13.65 -0.56
N ALA A 6 -2.81 14.51 -0.43
CA ALA A 6 -2.62 15.62 -1.38
C ALA A 6 -1.69 15.23 -2.55
N SER A 7 -2.20 14.39 -3.46
CA SER A 7 -1.86 14.39 -4.89
C SER A 7 -2.82 13.46 -5.62
N SER A 8 -3.85 14.07 -6.19
CA SER A 8 -4.97 13.54 -6.96
C SER A 8 -4.60 12.84 -8.29
N SER A 9 -3.41 12.25 -8.39
CA SER A 9 -2.91 11.46 -9.54
C SER A 9 -1.74 10.54 -9.14
N GLY A 10 -1.57 10.28 -7.83
CA GLY A 10 -0.31 9.99 -7.16
C GLY A 10 0.35 8.62 -7.35
N LEU A 11 0.13 7.92 -8.46
CA LEU A 11 0.94 6.75 -8.85
C LEU A 11 2.00 7.07 -9.90
N ASN A 12 1.97 8.26 -10.49
CA ASN A 12 2.94 8.70 -11.53
C ASN A 12 4.31 9.16 -10.99
N GLY A 13 4.71 8.69 -9.80
CA GLY A 13 6.01 9.02 -9.21
C GLY A 13 6.41 8.21 -7.98
N LEU A 14 5.58 7.26 -7.52
CA LEU A 14 5.92 6.39 -6.40
C LEU A 14 6.65 5.16 -6.93
N THR A 15 7.92 5.04 -6.56
CA THR A 15 8.69 3.83 -6.86
C THR A 15 8.33 2.75 -5.84
N ILE A 16 8.58 1.48 -6.17
CA ILE A 16 8.44 0.40 -5.16
C ILE A 16 9.27 0.69 -3.89
N GLN A 17 10.33 1.50 -4.00
CA GLN A 17 11.14 1.91 -2.87
C GLN A 17 10.36 2.68 -1.80
N ASP A 18 9.37 3.49 -2.19
CA ASP A 18 8.56 4.24 -1.24
C ASP A 18 7.70 3.32 -0.36
N TYR A 19 7.31 2.16 -0.89
CA TYR A 19 6.49 1.17 -0.19
C TYR A 19 7.28 0.22 0.70
N ILE A 20 8.59 0.03 0.43
CA ILE A 20 9.46 -0.84 1.23
C ILE A 20 10.29 -0.08 2.26
N LYS A 21 10.36 1.26 2.19
CA LYS A 21 11.09 2.12 3.14
C LYS A 21 10.79 1.82 4.62
N PRO A 22 9.54 1.55 5.05
CA PRO A 22 9.28 1.16 6.44
C PRO A 22 9.92 -0.17 6.85
N GLN A 23 10.15 -1.08 5.91
CA GLN A 23 10.75 -2.39 6.15
C GLN A 23 12.28 -2.32 6.20
N GLN A 24 12.89 -1.34 5.51
CA GLN A 24 14.33 -1.07 5.55
C GLN A 24 14.84 -0.71 6.94
N SER A 25 14.01 -0.09 7.78
CA SER A 25 14.39 0.25 9.17
C SER A 25 14.34 -0.93 10.13
N ASP A 26 13.72 -2.05 9.75
CA ASP A 26 13.68 -3.27 10.56
C ASP A 26 14.70 -4.29 10.03
N PRO A 27 15.84 -4.50 10.72
CA PRO A 27 16.86 -5.44 10.28
C PRO A 27 16.41 -6.90 10.34
N THR A 28 15.31 -7.19 11.04
CA THR A 28 14.75 -8.54 11.18
C THR A 28 13.66 -8.84 10.16
N SER A 29 13.26 -7.85 9.34
CA SER A 29 12.23 -8.05 8.34
C SER A 29 12.65 -9.06 7.27
N PRO A 30 11.69 -9.79 6.65
CA PRO A 30 11.99 -10.67 5.53
C PRO A 30 12.69 -9.94 4.36
N TYR A 31 12.33 -8.68 4.14
CA TYR A 31 12.96 -7.82 3.14
C TYR A 31 14.44 -7.57 3.47
N SER A 32 14.74 -7.06 4.67
CA SER A 32 16.11 -6.72 5.08
C SER A 32 17.01 -7.94 5.12
N THR A 33 16.47 -9.09 5.55
CA THR A 33 17.20 -10.37 5.54
C THR A 33 17.56 -10.81 4.12
N ALA A 34 16.62 -10.71 3.17
CA ALA A 34 16.86 -11.08 1.79
C ALA A 34 17.80 -10.10 1.06
N GLU A 35 17.69 -8.80 1.37
CA GLU A 35 18.60 -7.75 0.87
C GLU A 35 20.04 -7.96 1.37
N GLN A 36 20.21 -8.28 2.65
CA GLN A 36 21.50 -8.61 3.25
C GLN A 36 22.10 -9.86 2.59
N SER A 37 21.31 -10.92 2.42
CA SER A 37 21.76 -12.15 1.77
C SER A 37 22.21 -11.92 0.32
N LEU A 38 21.47 -11.13 -0.47
CA LEU A 38 21.87 -10.77 -1.82
C LEU A 38 23.17 -9.95 -1.84
N THR A 39 23.27 -8.98 -0.94
CA THR A 39 24.43 -8.10 -0.81
C THR A 39 25.68 -8.89 -0.42
N ASP A 40 25.57 -9.81 0.53
CA ASP A 40 26.68 -10.65 0.98
C ASP A 40 27.14 -11.61 -0.12
N GLN A 41 26.21 -12.17 -0.90
CA GLN A 41 26.55 -13.03 -2.02
C GLN A 41 27.28 -12.26 -3.14
N ALA A 42 26.85 -11.02 -3.41
CA ALA A 42 27.53 -10.14 -4.35
C ALA A 42 28.95 -9.78 -3.87
N LYS A 43 29.10 -9.42 -2.58
CA LYS A 43 30.40 -9.12 -1.97
C LYS A 43 31.34 -10.34 -2.02
N GLN A 44 30.84 -11.54 -1.76
CA GLN A 44 31.63 -12.76 -1.82
C GLN A 44 32.15 -13.03 -3.23
N ILE A 45 31.33 -12.85 -4.26
CA ILE A 45 31.73 -13.01 -5.67
C ILE A 45 32.76 -11.95 -6.08
N LEU A 46 32.62 -10.71 -5.60
CA LEU A 46 33.57 -9.63 -5.89
C LEU A 46 34.92 -9.84 -5.17
N ALA A 47 34.89 -10.33 -3.93
CA ALA A 47 36.10 -10.61 -3.14
C ALA A 47 36.86 -11.84 -3.65
N SER A 48 36.14 -12.84 -4.16
CA SER A 48 36.70 -14.08 -4.70
C SER A 48 36.09 -14.40 -6.07
N PRO A 49 36.52 -13.71 -7.14
CA PRO A 49 35.99 -13.92 -8.48
C PRO A 49 36.18 -15.37 -8.93
N PRO A 50 35.18 -15.98 -9.60
CA PRO A 50 35.28 -17.35 -10.09
C PRO A 50 36.42 -17.46 -11.13
N THR A 51 37.29 -18.45 -10.95
CA THR A 51 38.47 -18.67 -11.81
C THR A 51 38.24 -19.73 -12.89
N SER A 52 37.07 -20.37 -12.90
CA SER A 52 36.67 -21.34 -13.91
C SER A 52 35.22 -21.15 -14.36
N SER A 53 34.88 -21.71 -15.52
CA SER A 53 33.52 -21.70 -16.06
C SER A 53 32.51 -22.38 -15.12
N ALA A 54 32.90 -23.47 -14.46
CA ALA A 54 32.09 -24.18 -13.49
C ALA A 54 31.82 -23.33 -12.24
N GLN A 55 32.85 -22.66 -11.70
CA GLN A 55 32.69 -21.73 -10.58
C GLN A 55 31.81 -20.54 -10.97
N ALA A 56 32.01 -19.98 -12.16
CA ALA A 56 31.20 -18.86 -12.65
C ALA A 56 29.72 -19.25 -12.85
N ALA A 57 29.44 -20.48 -13.26
CA ALA A 57 28.07 -21.00 -13.33
C ALA A 57 27.45 -21.16 -11.93
N ALA A 58 28.20 -21.69 -10.95
CA ALA A 58 27.72 -21.83 -9.57
C ALA A 58 27.44 -20.47 -8.92
N SER A 59 28.35 -19.50 -9.05
CA SER A 59 28.18 -18.13 -8.56
C SER A 59 26.97 -17.44 -9.18
N ARG A 60 26.76 -17.58 -10.49
CA ARG A 60 25.57 -17.03 -11.18
C ARG A 60 24.27 -17.65 -10.67
N SER A 61 24.23 -18.97 -10.49
CA SER A 61 23.05 -19.67 -9.98
C SER A 61 22.72 -19.25 -8.54
N SER A 62 23.74 -19.11 -7.69
CA SER A 62 23.59 -18.63 -6.31
C SER A 62 23.08 -17.19 -6.27
N LEU A 63 23.69 -16.28 -7.03
CA LEU A 63 23.27 -14.87 -7.11
C LEU A 63 21.84 -14.74 -7.68
N ALA A 64 21.49 -15.51 -8.70
CA ALA A 64 20.14 -15.53 -9.25
C ALA A 64 19.10 -16.04 -8.24
N SER A 65 19.46 -17.00 -7.39
CA SER A 65 18.60 -17.47 -6.30
C SER A 65 18.39 -16.39 -5.25
N ALA A 66 19.48 -15.75 -4.79
CA ALA A 66 19.41 -14.66 -3.82
C ALA A 66 18.58 -13.47 -4.36
N TYR A 67 18.76 -13.14 -5.65
CA TYR A 67 17.97 -12.11 -6.32
C TYR A 67 16.48 -12.43 -6.33
N ARG A 68 16.08 -13.66 -6.69
CA ARG A 68 14.66 -14.07 -6.69
C ARG A 68 14.05 -14.02 -5.29
N SER A 69 14.80 -14.40 -4.26
CA SER A 69 14.37 -14.30 -2.87
C SER A 69 14.17 -12.85 -2.44
N TRP A 70 15.12 -11.97 -2.76
CA TRP A 70 15.02 -10.54 -2.52
C TRP A 70 13.83 -9.92 -3.26
N GLU A 71 13.66 -10.21 -4.54
CA GLU A 71 12.56 -9.69 -5.34
C GLU A 71 11.21 -10.12 -4.76
N LYS A 72 11.06 -11.38 -4.36
CA LYS A 72 9.84 -11.87 -3.70
C LYS A 72 9.57 -11.09 -2.40
N ALA A 73 10.57 -10.97 -1.52
CA ALA A 73 10.43 -10.28 -0.25
C ALA A 73 10.11 -8.79 -0.42
N MET A 74 10.70 -8.13 -1.41
CA MET A 74 10.40 -6.74 -1.80
C MET A 74 8.92 -6.57 -2.20
N TRP A 75 8.40 -7.45 -3.06
CA TRP A 75 7.00 -7.37 -3.47
C TRP A 75 6.02 -7.68 -2.34
N GLU A 76 6.35 -8.62 -1.46
CA GLU A 76 5.56 -8.96 -0.28
C GLU A 76 5.51 -7.78 0.70
N ALA A 77 6.67 -7.22 1.04
CA ALA A 77 6.82 -6.02 1.85
C ALA A 77 6.00 -4.84 1.30
N ALA A 78 6.14 -4.54 0.00
CA ALA A 78 5.40 -3.46 -0.64
C ALA A 78 3.88 -3.71 -0.58
N GLY A 79 3.45 -4.96 -0.82
CA GLY A 79 2.06 -5.37 -0.73
C GLY A 79 1.48 -5.24 0.68
N ASP A 80 2.27 -5.53 1.72
CA ASP A 80 1.86 -5.41 3.12
C ASP A 80 1.74 -3.95 3.56
N THR A 81 2.72 -3.11 3.19
CA THR A 81 2.61 -1.65 3.39
C THR A 81 1.35 -1.10 2.74
N LEU A 82 1.10 -1.48 1.47
CA LEU A 82 -0.07 -1.02 0.73
C LEU A 82 -1.39 -1.52 1.35
N ALA A 83 -1.43 -2.77 1.82
CA ALA A 83 -2.58 -3.32 2.54
C ALA A 83 -2.83 -2.57 3.87
N GLY A 84 -1.77 -2.20 4.59
CA GLY A 84 -1.87 -1.39 5.80
C GLY A 84 -2.45 0.01 5.52
N GLN A 85 -1.98 0.66 4.46
CA GLN A 85 -2.51 1.96 4.01
C GLN A 85 -3.98 1.87 3.57
N ILE A 86 -4.35 0.78 2.89
CA ILE A 86 -5.74 0.49 2.53
C ILE A 86 -6.62 0.40 3.78
N SER A 87 -6.22 -0.41 4.77
CA SER A 87 -7.00 -0.58 6.01
C SER A 87 -7.19 0.75 6.74
N GLN A 88 -6.11 1.55 6.85
CA GLN A 88 -6.18 2.89 7.44
C GLN A 88 -7.13 3.81 6.66
N THR A 89 -7.11 3.73 5.33
CA THR A 89 -8.01 4.50 4.46
C THR A 89 -9.46 4.09 4.68
N GLU A 90 -9.78 2.80 4.62
CA GLU A 90 -11.14 2.30 4.87
C GLU A 90 -11.65 2.69 6.27
N ASP A 91 -10.80 2.64 7.28
CA ASP A 91 -11.12 3.06 8.64
C ASP A 91 -11.40 4.56 8.72
N SER A 92 -10.59 5.38 8.05
CA SER A 92 -10.76 6.84 8.03
C SER A 92 -12.07 7.29 7.37
N TYR A 93 -12.54 6.55 6.35
CA TYR A 93 -13.78 6.83 5.63
C TYR A 93 -15.01 6.10 6.18
N ARG A 94 -14.84 5.21 7.16
CA ARG A 94 -15.95 4.47 7.79
C ARG A 94 -17.07 5.37 8.29
N PRO A 95 -16.82 6.52 8.96
CA PRO A 95 -17.88 7.42 9.39
C PRO A 95 -18.67 8.02 8.22
N VAL A 96 -17.98 8.41 7.15
CA VAL A 96 -18.60 8.98 5.93
C VAL A 96 -19.50 7.94 5.26
N ARG A 97 -19.00 6.71 5.10
CA ARG A 97 -19.79 5.61 4.50
C ARG A 97 -21.02 5.27 5.35
N ARG A 98 -20.90 5.32 6.68
CA ARG A 98 -22.05 5.13 7.57
C ARG A 98 -23.09 6.25 7.39
N TRP A 99 -22.65 7.50 7.41
CA TRP A 99 -23.52 8.66 7.20
C TRP A 99 -24.23 8.60 5.83
N LEU A 100 -23.51 8.29 4.75
CA LEU A 100 -24.10 8.12 3.42
C LEU A 100 -25.11 6.97 3.35
N LYS A 101 -24.95 5.93 4.15
CA LYS A 101 -25.92 4.83 4.23
C LYS A 101 -27.28 5.36 4.71
N ASP A 102 -27.27 6.27 5.68
CA ASP A 102 -28.45 6.86 6.31
C ASP A 102 -29.05 8.02 5.48
N GLU A 103 -28.27 8.62 4.57
CA GLU A 103 -28.75 9.66 3.66
C GLU A 103 -29.70 9.07 2.58
N ARG A 104 -30.98 9.46 2.67
CA ARG A 104 -32.05 8.98 1.78
C ARG A 104 -31.90 9.51 0.35
N SER A 105 -31.26 10.66 0.19
CA SER A 105 -31.07 11.36 -1.08
C SER A 105 -29.65 11.25 -1.64
N LYS A 106 -28.89 10.22 -1.23
CA LYS A 106 -27.51 10.05 -1.71
C LYS A 106 -27.45 9.83 -3.24
N PRO A 107 -26.43 10.36 -3.92
CA PRO A 107 -26.18 10.07 -5.31
C PRO A 107 -25.92 8.58 -5.59
N ALA A 108 -26.18 8.14 -6.83
CA ALA A 108 -25.89 6.77 -7.26
C ALA A 108 -24.39 6.44 -7.16
N SER A 109 -23.52 7.39 -7.52
CA SER A 109 -22.05 7.27 -7.39
C SER A 109 -21.59 7.00 -5.95
N CYS A 110 -22.29 7.55 -4.96
CA CYS A 110 -22.03 7.24 -3.55
C CYS A 110 -22.47 5.84 -3.15
N SER A 111 -23.53 5.31 -3.77
CA SER A 111 -23.94 3.91 -3.58
C SER A 111 -22.92 2.95 -4.19
N GLU A 112 -22.39 3.26 -5.38
CA GLU A 112 -21.32 2.49 -6.02
C GLU A 112 -20.04 2.46 -5.18
N TRP A 113 -19.59 3.63 -4.72
CA TRP A 113 -18.42 3.72 -3.83
C TRP A 113 -18.61 2.94 -2.54
N MET A 114 -19.78 3.05 -1.90
CA MET A 114 -20.08 2.30 -0.68
C MET A 114 -20.19 0.78 -0.91
N GLY A 115 -20.59 0.33 -2.10
CA GLY A 115 -20.60 -1.08 -2.45
C GLY A 115 -19.21 -1.65 -2.75
N TYR A 116 -18.21 -0.79 -2.99
CA TYR A 116 -16.85 -1.22 -3.29
C TYR A 116 -16.05 -1.49 -2.01
N THR A 117 -15.46 -2.68 -1.90
CA THR A 117 -14.60 -3.07 -0.78
C THR A 117 -13.16 -3.22 -1.25
N LEU A 118 -12.21 -2.70 -0.47
CA LEU A 118 -10.79 -2.85 -0.76
C LEU A 118 -10.21 -4.18 -0.26
N GLU A 119 -11.05 -5.12 0.19
CA GLU A 119 -10.63 -6.41 0.79
C GLU A 119 -9.48 -7.09 0.05
N PRO A 120 -8.33 -7.35 0.69
CA PRO A 120 -7.21 -7.97 0.02
C PRO A 120 -7.59 -9.40 -0.42
N THR A 121 -7.58 -9.67 -1.72
CA THR A 121 -7.71 -11.03 -2.21
C THR A 121 -6.51 -11.84 -1.75
N ARG A 122 -6.69 -12.72 -0.75
CA ARG A 122 -5.64 -13.58 -0.16
C ARG A 122 -5.00 -14.57 -1.16
N LYS A 123 -5.48 -14.62 -2.40
CA LYS A 123 -5.08 -15.64 -3.41
C LYS A 123 -3.86 -15.26 -4.26
N ALA A 124 -3.41 -14.01 -4.23
CA ALA A 124 -2.25 -13.56 -5.02
C ALA A 124 -1.04 -13.30 -4.12
N GLY A 125 0.16 -13.70 -4.55
CA GLY A 125 1.44 -13.43 -3.89
C GLY A 125 2.33 -12.49 -4.70
N GLY A 126 3.33 -11.89 -4.06
CA GLY A 126 4.36 -11.06 -4.72
C GLY A 126 3.81 -9.94 -5.60
N LYS A 127 4.41 -9.76 -6.79
CA LYS A 127 4.13 -8.66 -7.73
C LYS A 127 2.67 -8.57 -8.17
N GLU A 128 2.03 -9.72 -8.34
CA GLU A 128 0.63 -9.77 -8.75
C GLU A 128 -0.29 -9.22 -7.66
N ARG A 129 -0.03 -9.58 -6.39
CA ARG A 129 -0.76 -9.02 -5.25
C ARG A 129 -0.64 -7.50 -5.22
N PHE A 130 0.57 -6.98 -5.29
CA PHE A 130 0.83 -5.54 -5.29
C PHE A 130 0.07 -4.84 -6.44
N SER A 131 0.21 -5.35 -7.67
CA SER A 131 -0.45 -4.78 -8.85
C SER A 131 -1.98 -4.79 -8.73
N ARG A 132 -2.56 -5.85 -8.15
CA ARG A 132 -4.00 -5.92 -7.87
C ARG A 132 -4.43 -4.90 -6.83
N LEU A 133 -3.68 -4.75 -5.74
CA LEU A 133 -3.99 -3.77 -4.69
C LEU A 133 -3.96 -2.34 -5.24
N VAL A 134 -2.95 -2.00 -6.06
CA VAL A 134 -2.84 -0.69 -6.74
C VAL A 134 -4.10 -0.39 -7.56
N ARG A 135 -4.51 -1.31 -8.45
CA ARG A 135 -5.71 -1.11 -9.29
C ARG A 135 -6.98 -0.93 -8.47
N ARG A 136 -7.09 -1.63 -7.34
CA ARG A 136 -8.25 -1.52 -6.45
C ARG A 136 -8.30 -0.18 -5.74
N ILE A 137 -7.14 0.35 -5.33
CA ILE A 137 -7.05 1.71 -4.78
C ILE A 137 -7.44 2.73 -5.83
N GLU A 138 -6.90 2.64 -7.05
CA GLU A 138 -7.26 3.55 -8.15
C GLU A 138 -8.77 3.56 -8.41
N GLN A 139 -9.39 2.37 -8.46
CA GLN A 139 -10.83 2.25 -8.65
C GLN A 139 -11.62 2.83 -7.46
N TYR A 140 -11.21 2.52 -6.23
CA TYR A 140 -11.84 3.06 -5.02
C TYR A 140 -11.77 4.58 -4.99
N ASP A 141 -10.60 5.17 -5.28
CA ASP A 141 -10.43 6.63 -5.31
C ASP A 141 -11.24 7.27 -6.43
N SER A 142 -11.31 6.64 -7.61
CA SER A 142 -12.15 7.11 -8.70
C SER A 142 -13.64 7.13 -8.32
N LEU A 143 -14.13 6.09 -7.65
CA LEU A 143 -15.51 6.03 -7.17
C LEU A 143 -15.76 7.04 -6.05
N ARG A 144 -14.80 7.19 -5.13
CA ARG A 144 -14.85 8.17 -4.03
C ARG A 144 -14.93 9.60 -4.56
N GLN A 145 -14.08 9.94 -5.52
CA GLN A 145 -14.05 11.28 -6.13
C GLN A 145 -15.35 11.60 -6.86
N ARG A 146 -15.93 10.62 -7.58
CA ARG A 146 -17.26 10.77 -8.20
C ARG A 146 -18.35 11.01 -7.16
N CYS A 147 -18.38 10.20 -6.10
CA CYS A 147 -19.31 10.44 -4.98
C CYS A 147 -19.13 11.83 -4.38
N ALA A 148 -17.89 12.26 -4.11
CA ALA A 148 -17.61 13.58 -3.56
C ALA A 148 -18.06 14.73 -4.49
N ALA A 149 -17.96 14.56 -5.81
CA ALA A 149 -18.41 15.55 -6.79
C ALA A 149 -19.94 15.64 -6.87
N ASP A 150 -20.65 14.53 -6.66
CA ASP A 150 -22.11 14.47 -6.78
C ASP A 150 -22.85 14.84 -5.48
N ILE A 151 -22.15 14.88 -4.35
CA ILE A 151 -22.72 15.35 -3.07
C ILE A 151 -22.96 16.87 -3.13
N THR A 152 -24.14 17.32 -2.70
CA THR A 152 -24.43 18.76 -2.69
C THR A 152 -23.65 19.51 -1.60
N PRO A 153 -23.45 20.84 -1.72
CA PRO A 153 -22.79 21.61 -0.67
C PRO A 153 -23.45 21.47 0.71
N GLN A 154 -24.79 21.39 0.80
CA GLN A 154 -25.48 21.18 2.07
C GLN A 154 -25.23 19.80 2.66
N GLN A 155 -25.15 18.77 1.81
CA GLN A 155 -24.83 17.42 2.24
C GLN A 155 -23.36 17.32 2.70
N ALA A 156 -22.43 17.91 1.94
CA ALA A 156 -21.01 17.98 2.29
C ALA A 156 -20.76 18.70 3.64
N ALA A 157 -21.49 19.79 3.92
CA ALA A 157 -21.38 20.52 5.19
C ALA A 157 -21.81 19.69 6.42
N ARG A 158 -22.63 18.66 6.24
CA ARG A 158 -23.10 17.77 7.32
C ARG A 158 -22.31 16.45 7.39
N ALA A 159 -21.51 16.16 6.38
CA ALA A 159 -20.75 14.92 6.32
C ALA A 159 -19.66 14.93 7.43
N PRO A 160 -19.48 13.81 8.15
CA PRO A 160 -18.37 13.70 9.09
C PRO A 160 -17.04 13.79 8.33
N GLN A 161 -16.05 14.45 8.92
CA GLN A 161 -14.74 14.57 8.28
C GLN A 161 -13.96 13.25 8.40
N PRO A 162 -13.27 12.80 7.32
CA PRO A 162 -12.36 11.67 7.40
C PRO A 162 -11.25 11.94 8.41
N GLY A 163 -11.03 11.02 9.35
CA GLY A 163 -9.91 11.13 10.31
C GLY A 163 -10.07 12.19 11.40
N GLY A 164 -11.26 12.77 11.59
CA GLY A 164 -11.55 13.58 12.76
C GLY A 164 -11.54 12.72 14.03
N ARG A 165 -10.40 12.63 14.71
CA ARG A 165 -10.39 12.24 16.12
C ARG A 165 -11.31 13.24 16.84
N THR A 166 -12.42 12.77 17.36
CA THR A 166 -13.14 13.45 18.43
C THR A 166 -12.15 13.52 19.60
N GLN A 167 -11.37 14.58 19.67
CA GLN A 167 -10.64 14.94 20.87
C GLN A 167 -11.73 15.27 21.88
N GLY A 168 -12.00 14.33 22.77
CA GLY A 168 -12.97 14.53 23.82
C GLY A 168 -12.63 15.80 24.57
N GLN A 169 -13.50 16.80 24.46
CA GLN A 169 -13.69 17.75 25.54
C GLN A 169 -14.18 16.94 26.75
N ARG A 170 -13.24 16.43 27.55
CA ARG A 170 -13.47 16.35 28.98
C ARG A 170 -13.36 17.77 29.48
N ASN A 171 -14.48 18.49 29.49
CA ASN A 171 -14.65 19.59 30.42
C ASN A 171 -14.91 18.92 31.77
N ASP A 172 -13.85 18.78 32.57
CA ASP A 172 -14.02 18.60 34.00
C ASP A 172 -14.44 19.98 34.55
N GLN A 173 -15.74 20.12 34.83
CA GLN A 173 -16.29 21.05 35.82
C GLN A 173 -16.96 20.22 36.91
#